data_AF-A0A960X2K3-F1
#
_entry.id   AF-A0A960X2K3-F1
#
_cell.length_a   1.000
_cell.length_b   1.000
_cell.length_c   1.000
_cell.angle_alpha   90.00
_cell.angle_beta   90.00
_cell.angle_gamma   90.00
#
_symmetry.space_group_name_H-M   'P 1'
#
loop_
_entity.id
_entity.type
_entity.pdbx_description
1 polymer ?
#
loop_
_entity_poly.entity_id
_entity_poly.type
_entity_poly.pdbx_seq_one_letter_code
_entity_poly.pdbx_strand_id
1 'polypeptide(L)' 'LWAFTGNRIAVRFEYEWHDKTGQWWRSHGNENWEFDEHGYMAKRFASINDQRIAETERKFRWERV' A
#
# COMPACT_ATOMS: atom_id res chain seq x y z
N LEU A 1 4.03 9.64 -1.28
CA LEU A 1 5.43 9.78 -0.81
C LEU A 1 5.40 10.48 0.54
N TRP A 2 6.06 9.92 1.57
CA TRP A 2 6.15 10.55 2.89
C TRP A 2 7.47 11.31 3.07
N ALA A 3 8.60 10.65 2.80
CA ALA A 3 9.94 11.24 2.85
C ALA A 3 10.89 10.46 1.93
N PHE A 4 12.05 11.03 1.61
CA PHE A 4 13.13 10.35 0.90
C PHE A 4 14.48 10.93 1.31
N THR A 5 15.52 10.10 1.24
CA THR A 5 16.92 10.50 1.45
C THR A 5 17.84 9.61 0.62
N GLY A 6 18.61 10.20 -0.30
CA GLY A 6 19.49 9.43 -1.20
C GLY A 6 18.71 8.41 -2.02
N ASN A 7 19.13 7.13 -1.97
CA ASN A 7 18.49 6.01 -2.64
C ASN A 7 17.37 5.35 -1.83
N ARG A 8 16.85 6.01 -0.78
CA ARG A 8 15.80 5.48 0.10
C ARG A 8 14.54 6.31 0.04
N ILE A 9 13.39 5.62 0.00
CA ILE A 9 12.06 6.22 -0.05
C ILE A 9 11.18 5.65 1.05
N ALA A 10 10.49 6.51 1.79
CA ALA A 10 9.42 6.15 2.71
C ALA A 10 8.05 6.50 2.12
N VAL A 11 7.15 5.52 2.01
CA VAL A 11 5.84 5.64 1.40
C VAL A 11 4.75 5.28 2.41
N ARG A 12 3.67 6.05 2.38
CA ARG A 12 2.38 5.68 2.98
C ARG A 12 1.41 5.35 1.84
N PHE A 13 0.60 4.32 2.01
CA PHE A 13 -0.41 3.92 1.04
C PHE A 13 -1.62 3.30 1.73
N GLU A 14 -2.72 3.24 1.00
CA GLU A 14 -3.93 2.51 1.37
C GLU A 14 -4.39 1.70 0.16
N TYR A 15 -4.96 0.51 0.40
CA TYR A 15 -5.67 -0.24 -0.64
C TYR A 15 -6.92 -0.90 -0.08
N GLU A 16 -7.91 -1.11 -0.95
CA GLU A 16 -9.18 -1.76 -0.62
C GLU A 16 -9.30 -3.07 -1.37
N TRP A 17 -9.78 -4.10 -0.67
CA TRP A 17 -9.97 -5.45 -1.20
C TRP A 17 -11.08 -6.15 -0.42
N HIS A 18 -11.56 -7.28 -0.93
CA HIS A 18 -12.45 -8.16 -0.18
C HIS A 18 -11.93 -9.59 -0.21
N ASP A 19 -12.21 -10.35 0.84
CA ASP A 19 -11.86 -11.76 0.90
C ASP A 19 -12.92 -12.64 0.19
N LYS A 20 -12.71 -13.96 0.24
CA LYS A 20 -13.59 -14.96 -0.37
C LYS A 20 -15.01 -15.02 0.22
N THR A 21 -15.22 -14.43 1.40
CA THR A 21 -16.54 -14.36 2.07
C THR A 21 -17.31 -13.09 1.70
N GLY A 22 -16.71 -12.21 0.89
CA GLY A 22 -17.27 -10.91 0.54
C GLY A 22 -17.03 -9.83 1.59
N GLN A 23 -16.26 -10.12 2.65
CA GLN A 23 -15.90 -9.10 3.63
C GLN A 23 -14.87 -8.14 3.03
N TRP A 24 -15.18 -6.84 3.10
CA TRP A 24 -14.30 -5.76 2.65
C TRP A 24 -13.28 -5.33 3.72
N TRP A 25 -12.11 -4.93 3.25
CA TRP A 25 -10.99 -4.50 4.06
C TRP A 25 -10.38 -3.25 3.42
N ARG A 26 -9.97 -2.30 4.27
CA ARG A 26 -9.02 -1.24 3.91
C ARG A 26 -7.72 -1.49 4.65
N SER A 27 -6.66 -1.73 3.90
CA SER A 27 -5.33 -1.96 4.44
C SER A 27 -4.56 -0.65 4.43
N HIS A 28 -4.01 -0.28 5.59
CA HIS A 28 -3.18 0.90 5.79
C HIS A 28 -1.72 0.48 5.85
N GLY A 29 -0.91 0.98 4.92
CA GLY A 29 0.45 0.50 4.73
C GLY A 29 1.51 1.58 4.85
N ASN A 30 2.66 1.21 5.43
CA ASN A 30 3.90 1.95 5.36
C ASN A 30 4.96 1.06 4.72
N GLU A 31 5.63 1.59 3.70
CA GLU A 31 6.68 0.91 2.98
C GLU A 31 7.97 1.74 2.96
N ASN A 32 9.09 1.08 3.19
CA ASN A 32 10.41 1.68 3.05
C ASN A 32 11.21 0.91 2.01
N TRP A 33 11.66 1.64 0.99
CA TRP A 33 12.37 1.11 -0.17
C TRP A 33 13.81 1.62 -0.17
N GLU A 34 14.74 0.75 -0.55
CA GLU A 34 16.12 1.10 -0.89
C GLU A 34 16.39 0.62 -2.32
N PHE A 35 16.94 1.49 -3.16
CA PHE A 35 17.21 1.22 -4.58
C PHE A 35 18.72 1.04 -4.83
N ASP A 36 19.09 0.23 -5.82
CA ASP A 36 20.46 0.13 -6.32
C ASP A 36 20.81 1.23 -7.34
N GLU A 37 22.04 1.22 -7.86
CA GLU A 37 22.54 2.21 -8.82
C GLU A 37 21.84 2.15 -10.19
N HIS A 38 21.17 1.03 -10.51
CA HIS A 38 20.40 0.85 -11.74
C HIS A 38 18.92 1.20 -11.55
N GLY A 39 18.51 1.58 -10.34
CA GLY A 39 17.13 1.93 -10.00
C GLY A 39 16.23 0.73 -9.66
N TYR A 40 16.79 -0.47 -9.49
CA TYR A 40 16.01 -1.61 -9.00
C TYR A 40 15.87 -1.56 -7.48
N MET A 41 14.72 -1.99 -6.96
CA MET A 41 14.49 -2.05 -5.52
C MET A 41 15.34 -3.18 -4.91
N ALA A 42 16.40 -2.82 -4.19
CA ALA A 42 17.30 -3.74 -3.52
C ALA A 42 16.75 -4.23 -2.17
N LYS A 43 16.01 -3.38 -1.44
CA LYS A 43 15.33 -3.75 -0.19
C LYS A 43 13.93 -3.19 -0.11
N ARG A 44 13.03 -3.98 0.47
CA ARG A 44 11.64 -3.62 0.74
C ARG A 44 11.23 -4.03 2.15
N PHE A 45 10.88 -3.05 2.98
CA PHE A 45 10.28 -3.28 4.30
C PHE A 45 8.84 -2.77 4.26
N ALA A 46 7.88 -3.62 4.61
CA ALA A 46 6.46 -3.28 4.56
C ALA A 46 5.80 -3.63 5.90
N SER A 47 5.03 -2.70 6.43
CA SER A 47 4.11 -2.93 7.56
C SER A 47 2.72 -2.50 7.14
N ILE A 48 1.75 -3.41 7.30
CA ILE A 48 0.40 -3.25 6.78
C ILE A 48 -0.58 -3.71 7.86
N ASN A 49 -1.60 -2.91 8.12
CA ASN A 49 -2.67 -3.23 9.05
C ASN A 49 -4.02 -3.23 8.34
N ASP A 50 -4.78 -4.31 8.49
CA ASP A 50 -6.08 -4.48 7.86
C ASP A 50 -7.20 -3.98 8.77
N GLN A 51 -8.01 -3.06 8.24
CA GLN A 51 -9.21 -2.58 8.88
C GLN A 51 -10.44 -3.15 8.17
N ARG A 52 -11.32 -3.80 8.93
CA ARG A 52 -12.63 -4.24 8.43
C ARG A 52 -13.47 -3.03 8.04
N ILE A 53 -14.08 -3.04 6.87
CA ILE A 53 -15.01 -2.00 6.39
C ILE A 53 -16.26 -2.63 5.76
N ALA A 54 -17.36 -1.88 5.70
CA ALA A 54 -18.50 -2.22 4.85
C ALA A 54 -18.22 -1.86 3.38
N GLU A 55 -18.92 -2.48 2.44
CA GLU A 55 -18.78 -2.15 1.02
C GLU A 55 -19.14 -0.69 0.74
N THR A 56 -20.12 -0.14 1.46
CA THR A 56 -20.55 1.25 1.35
C THR A 56 -19.47 2.24 1.81
N GLU A 57 -18.53 1.81 2.65
CA GLU A 57 -17.43 2.65 3.15
C GLU A 57 -16.23 2.71 2.18
N ARG A 58 -16.24 1.95 1.08
CA ARG A 58 -15.20 1.98 0.05
C ARG A 58 -15.04 3.38 -0.54
N LYS A 59 -13.79 3.80 -0.68
CA LYS A 59 -13.37 5.07 -1.29
C LYS A 59 -12.81 4.90 -2.70
N PHE A 60 -12.28 3.72 -3.03
CA PHE A 60 -11.55 3.46 -4.26
C PHE A 60 -12.45 2.77 -5.30
N ARG A 61 -13.02 3.57 -6.20
CA ARG A 61 -14.06 3.17 -7.18
C ARG A 61 -13.76 3.59 -8.61
N TRP A 62 -12.50 3.50 -9.03
CA TRP A 62 -12.12 3.76 -10.43
C TRP A 62 -12.38 2.53 -11.31
N GLU A 63 -12.52 2.78 -12.61
CA GLU A 63 -12.60 1.72 -13.62
C GLU A 63 -11.29 0.93 -13.66
N ARG A 64 -11.41 -0.40 -13.67
CA ARG A 64 -10.29 -1.28 -13.97
C ARG A 64 -10.33 -1.54 -15.46
N VAL A 65 -9.45 -0.85 -16.18
CA VAL A 65 -9.10 -1.17 -17.58
C VAL A 65 -8.30 -2.46 -17.64
#